data_AF-A0A662B0P9-F1
#
_entry.id   AF-A0A662B0P9-F1
#
_cell.length_a   1.000
_cell.length_b   1.000
_cell.length_c   1.000
_cell.angle_alpha   90.00
_cell.angle_beta   90.00
_cell.angle_gamma   90.00
#
_symmetry.space_group_name_H-M   'P 1'
#
loop_
_entity.id
_entity.type
_entity.pdbx_description
1 polymer ?
#
loop_
_entity_poly.entity_id
_entity_poly.type
_entity_poly.pdbx_seq_one_letter_code
_entity_poly.pdbx_strand_id
1 'polypeptide(L)'
;IMNDILQESLSKYKKIMASDIPYPEKVVALIHLKSEQIETMSSEFFRDYVQADDPEMISYLQQLSGESMQMFTDDFRKAQENGDIRKDLKIEFIIYMMNHLVEMAQNDVLINMYDEPQDLVMEITNFLFYGILNREVHT
;
A
#
# COMPACT_ATOMS: atom_id res chain seq x y z
N ILE A 1 3.82 -11.27 -19.29
CA ILE A 1 4.75 -10.77 -18.25
C ILE A 1 4.13 -9.62 -17.46
N MET A 2 3.93 -8.41 -18.02
CA MET A 2 3.31 -7.29 -17.27
C MET A 2 1.94 -7.66 -16.66
N ASN A 3 1.06 -8.27 -17.45
CA ASN A 3 -0.23 -8.74 -16.94
C ASN A 3 -0.06 -9.78 -15.81
N ASP A 4 0.91 -10.69 -15.91
CA ASP A 4 1.14 -11.72 -14.90
C ASP A 4 1.62 -11.10 -13.59
N ILE A 5 2.51 -10.10 -13.65
CA ILE A 5 2.98 -9.34 -12.48
C ILE A 5 1.81 -8.60 -11.82
N LEU A 6 0.94 -7.96 -12.60
CA LEU A 6 -0.23 -7.25 -12.08
C LEU A 6 -1.25 -8.22 -11.44
N GLN A 7 -1.50 -9.38 -12.06
CA GLN A 7 -2.38 -10.40 -11.51
C GLN A 7 -1.81 -11.04 -10.25
N GLU A 8 -0.50 -11.29 -10.20
CA GLU A 8 0.18 -11.80 -9.01
C GLU A 8 0.09 -10.80 -7.85
N SER A 9 0.38 -9.51 -8.12
CA SER A 9 0.22 -8.42 -7.18
C SER A 9 -1.21 -8.37 -6.60
N LEU A 10 -2.22 -8.41 -7.47
CA LEU A 10 -3.62 -8.39 -7.06
C LEU A 10 -3.99 -9.64 -6.23
N SER A 11 -3.42 -10.80 -6.55
CA SER A 11 -3.60 -12.03 -5.78
C SER A 11 -2.99 -11.91 -4.38
N LYS A 12 -1.77 -11.39 -4.27
CA LYS A 12 -1.10 -11.13 -2.99
C LYS A 12 -1.91 -10.14 -2.14
N TYR A 13 -2.38 -9.04 -2.74
CA TYR A 13 -3.27 -8.08 -2.08
C TYR A 13 -4.51 -8.75 -1.50
N LYS A 14 -5.25 -9.52 -2.32
CA LYS A 14 -6.48 -10.21 -1.89
C LYS A 14 -6.22 -11.17 -0.73
N LYS A 15 -5.08 -11.87 -0.74
CA LYS A 15 -4.67 -12.75 0.36
C LYS A 15 -4.40 -11.99 1.65
N ILE A 16 -3.73 -10.83 1.59
CA ILE A 16 -3.49 -9.96 2.75
C ILE A 16 -4.82 -9.50 3.33
N MET A 17 -5.73 -9.00 2.49
CA MET A 17 -7.03 -8.49 2.96
C MET A 17 -7.91 -9.58 3.56
N ALA A 18 -7.90 -10.78 2.99
CA ALA A 18 -8.64 -11.93 3.47
C ALA A 18 -8.01 -12.64 4.69
N SER A 19 -6.80 -12.24 5.10
CA SER A 19 -6.13 -12.88 6.24
C SER A 19 -6.71 -12.44 7.59
N ASP A 20 -6.51 -13.28 8.61
CA ASP A 20 -6.98 -13.06 9.99
C ASP A 20 -6.02 -12.23 10.85
N ILE A 21 -4.93 -11.68 10.25
CA ILE A 21 -3.99 -10.83 10.99
C ILE A 21 -4.65 -9.49 11.34
N PRO A 22 -4.23 -8.81 12.43
CA PRO A 22 -4.81 -7.52 12.76
C PRO A 22 -4.50 -6.46 11.69
N TYR A 23 -5.32 -5.41 11.65
CA TYR A 23 -5.27 -4.43 10.57
C TYR A 23 -3.94 -3.67 10.42
N PRO A 24 -3.23 -3.31 11.51
CA PRO A 24 -1.88 -2.74 11.41
C PRO A 24 -0.90 -3.65 10.67
N GLU A 25 -0.96 -4.96 10.91
CA GLU A 25 -0.12 -5.96 10.27
C GLU A 25 -0.48 -6.13 8.80
N LYS A 26 -1.77 -5.96 8.43
CA LYS A 26 -2.17 -5.86 7.02
C LYS A 26 -1.51 -4.66 6.35
N VAL A 27 -1.45 -3.51 7.01
CA VAL A 27 -0.79 -2.31 6.46
C VAL A 27 0.71 -2.53 6.24
N VAL A 28 1.42 -3.15 7.20
CA VAL A 28 2.83 -3.53 7.01
C VAL A 28 3.01 -4.40 5.77
N ALA A 29 2.18 -5.44 5.64
CA ALA A 29 2.23 -6.34 4.48
C ALA A 29 1.92 -5.62 3.16
N LEU A 30 0.99 -4.65 3.16
CA LEU A 30 0.66 -3.83 2.00
C LEU A 30 1.80 -2.88 1.61
N ILE A 31 2.51 -2.30 2.58
CA ILE A 31 3.69 -1.46 2.33
C ILE A 31 4.76 -2.29 1.62
N HIS A 32 5.11 -3.47 2.15
CA HIS A 32 6.08 -4.36 1.52
C HIS A 32 5.66 -4.79 0.11
N LEU A 33 4.42 -5.23 -0.06
CA LEU A 33 3.88 -5.62 -1.37
C LEU A 33 3.99 -4.48 -2.40
N LYS A 34 3.77 -3.24 -1.97
CA LYS A 34 3.83 -2.08 -2.86
C LYS A 34 5.26 -1.64 -3.15
N SER A 35 6.17 -1.78 -2.20
CA SER A 35 7.61 -1.58 -2.43
C SER A 35 8.17 -2.58 -3.44
N GLU A 36 7.85 -3.88 -3.30
CA GLU A 36 8.24 -4.94 -4.25
C GLU A 36 7.79 -4.62 -5.69
N GLN A 37 6.58 -4.07 -5.84
CA GLN A 37 6.04 -3.70 -7.15
C GLN A 37 6.82 -2.55 -7.80
N ILE A 38 7.16 -1.52 -7.02
CA ILE A 38 7.92 -0.36 -7.52
C ILE A 38 9.30 -0.82 -8.01
N GLU A 39 9.98 -1.69 -7.26
CA GLU A 39 11.27 -2.26 -7.65
C GLU A 39 11.15 -3.13 -8.92
N THR A 40 10.14 -4.01 -9.00
CA THR A 40 9.90 -4.87 -10.15
C THR A 40 9.57 -4.07 -11.42
N MET A 41 8.76 -3.01 -11.29
CA MET A 41 8.34 -2.20 -12.44
C MET A 41 9.45 -1.26 -12.93
N SER A 42 10.29 -0.73 -12.02
CA SER A 42 11.37 0.20 -12.33
C SER A 42 12.60 -0.46 -12.96
N SER A 43 12.87 -1.73 -12.62
CA SER A 43 14.06 -2.45 -13.07
C SER A 43 13.94 -3.05 -14.48
N GLU A 44 12.75 -3.46 -14.91
CA GLU A 44 12.66 -4.33 -16.11
C GLU A 44 11.57 -3.99 -17.15
N PHE A 45 10.51 -3.21 -16.84
CA PHE A 45 9.30 -3.27 -17.70
C PHE A 45 8.66 -1.94 -18.10
N PHE A 46 8.67 -0.91 -17.25
CA PHE A 46 7.81 0.25 -17.51
C PHE A 46 8.27 1.09 -18.71
N ARG A 47 9.59 1.16 -18.92
CA ARG A 47 10.19 1.98 -19.97
C ARG A 47 9.92 1.43 -21.37
N ASP A 48 9.90 0.11 -21.55
CA ASP A 48 9.74 -0.50 -22.87
C ASP A 48 8.28 -0.61 -23.31
N TYR A 49 7.35 -0.76 -22.37
CA TYR A 49 5.92 -0.91 -22.67
C TYR A 49 5.15 0.42 -22.75
N VAL A 50 5.51 1.43 -21.94
CA VAL A 50 4.86 2.74 -21.97
C VAL A 50 5.40 3.62 -23.10
N GLN A 51 6.66 3.42 -23.53
CA GLN A 51 7.22 4.13 -24.69
C GLN A 51 6.73 3.60 -26.04
N ALA A 52 5.99 2.48 -26.08
CA ALA A 52 5.48 1.91 -27.31
C ALA A 52 4.27 2.69 -27.89
N ASP A 53 3.74 3.70 -27.18
CA ASP A 53 2.56 4.50 -27.56
C ASP A 53 1.36 3.65 -28.02
N ASP A 54 1.23 2.41 -27.51
CA ASP A 54 0.14 1.51 -27.86
C ASP A 54 -1.15 1.92 -27.12
N PRO A 55 -2.17 2.45 -27.82
CA PRO A 55 -3.38 2.94 -27.18
C PRO A 55 -4.20 1.84 -26.52
N GLU A 56 -4.14 0.61 -27.02
CA GLU A 56 -4.87 -0.53 -26.44
C GLU A 56 -4.27 -0.90 -25.09
N MET A 57 -2.93 -0.94 -25.02
CA MET A 57 -2.21 -1.21 -23.79
C MET A 57 -2.44 -0.10 -22.74
N ILE A 58 -2.39 1.17 -23.15
CA ILE A 58 -2.69 2.31 -22.26
C ILE A 58 -4.11 2.22 -21.71
N SER A 59 -5.10 1.95 -22.56
CA SER A 59 -6.51 1.79 -22.16
C SER A 59 -6.67 0.63 -21.17
N TYR A 60 -6.02 -0.49 -21.43
CA TYR A 60 -6.05 -1.66 -20.55
C TYR A 60 -5.44 -1.36 -19.16
N LEU A 61 -4.30 -0.67 -19.10
CA LEU A 61 -3.71 -0.23 -17.83
C LEU A 61 -4.61 0.74 -17.06
N GLN A 62 -5.25 1.67 -17.75
CA GLN A 62 -6.20 2.61 -17.14
C GLN A 62 -7.40 1.88 -16.53
N GLN A 63 -7.95 0.90 -17.25
CA GLN A 63 -9.04 0.06 -16.76
C GLN A 63 -8.62 -0.72 -15.51
N LEU A 64 -7.48 -1.42 -15.55
CA LEU A 64 -6.94 -2.16 -14.41
C LEU A 64 -6.71 -1.28 -13.19
N SER A 65 -6.17 -0.08 -13.39
CA SER A 65 -5.97 0.91 -12.33
C SER A 65 -7.29 1.34 -11.70
N GLY A 66 -8.31 1.60 -12.52
CA GLY A 66 -9.66 1.95 -12.06
C GLY A 66 -10.33 0.83 -11.25
N GLU A 67 -10.28 -0.40 -11.75
CA GLU A 67 -10.81 -1.59 -11.06
C GLU A 67 -10.11 -1.84 -9.72
N SER A 68 -8.78 -1.69 -9.68
CA SER A 68 -7.99 -1.86 -8.46
C SER A 68 -8.31 -0.77 -7.42
N MET A 69 -8.44 0.49 -7.86
CA MET A 69 -8.80 1.59 -6.97
C MET A 69 -10.19 1.43 -6.36
N GLN A 70 -11.16 0.96 -7.15
CA GLN A 70 -12.50 0.66 -6.67
C GLN A 70 -12.46 -0.46 -5.62
N MET A 71 -11.72 -1.54 -5.88
CA MET A 71 -11.53 -2.65 -4.94
C MET A 71 -10.93 -2.17 -3.61
N PHE A 72 -9.87 -1.37 -3.66
CA PHE A 72 -9.23 -0.82 -2.46
C PHE A 72 -10.20 0.03 -1.66
N THR A 73 -10.93 0.92 -2.33
CA THR A 73 -11.93 1.78 -1.70
C THR A 73 -13.02 0.97 -0.99
N ASP A 74 -13.51 -0.10 -1.63
CA ASP A 74 -14.54 -0.96 -1.05
C ASP A 74 -14.01 -1.78 0.14
N ASP A 75 -12.77 -2.24 0.11
CA ASP A 75 -12.18 -2.95 1.24
C ASP A 75 -11.91 -2.04 2.43
N PHE A 76 -11.48 -0.79 2.23
CA PHE A 76 -11.39 0.20 3.30
C PHE A 76 -12.76 0.54 3.88
N ARG A 77 -13.81 0.62 3.04
CA ARG A 77 -15.18 0.82 3.52
C ARG A 77 -15.64 -0.32 4.41
N LYS A 78 -15.41 -1.58 4.00
CA LYS A 78 -15.72 -2.76 4.83
C LYS A 78 -14.96 -2.73 6.16
N ALA A 79 -13.69 -2.36 6.14
CA ALA A 79 -12.88 -2.22 7.36
C ALA A 79 -13.47 -1.15 8.31
N GLN A 80 -14.01 -0.06 7.78
CA GLN A 80 -14.75 0.92 8.60
C GLN A 80 -16.07 0.37 9.15
N GLU A 81 -16.82 -0.40 8.36
CA GLU A 81 -18.07 -1.02 8.78
C GLU A 81 -17.85 -2.02 9.92
N ASN A 82 -16.77 -2.82 9.83
CA ASN A 82 -16.37 -3.82 10.82
C ASN A 82 -15.73 -3.23 12.09
N GLY A 83 -15.37 -1.95 12.07
CA GLY A 83 -14.75 -1.25 13.20
C GLY A 83 -13.22 -1.37 13.26
N ASP A 84 -12.59 -1.95 12.25
CA ASP A 84 -11.13 -2.01 12.12
C ASP A 84 -10.52 -0.61 11.86
N ILE A 85 -11.29 0.26 11.20
CA ILE A 85 -10.92 1.66 10.92
C ILE A 85 -12.00 2.59 11.51
N ARG A 86 -11.57 3.68 12.14
CA ARG A 86 -12.47 4.72 12.65
C ARG A 86 -13.33 5.33 11.52
N LYS A 87 -14.64 5.42 11.76
CA LYS A 87 -15.65 5.79 10.75
C LYS A 87 -15.61 7.27 10.33
N ASP A 88 -14.94 8.11 11.09
CA ASP A 88 -14.80 9.54 10.84
C ASP A 88 -13.59 9.90 9.97
N LEU A 89 -12.76 8.93 9.61
CA LEU A 89 -11.74 9.11 8.56
C LEU A 89 -12.36 8.98 7.17
N LYS A 90 -11.93 9.86 6.27
CA LYS A 90 -12.27 9.74 4.84
C LYS A 90 -11.42 8.64 4.20
N ILE A 91 -12.04 7.77 3.41
CA ILE A 91 -11.32 6.69 2.70
C ILE A 91 -10.26 7.26 1.76
N GLU A 92 -10.57 8.36 1.08
CA GLU A 92 -9.65 9.06 0.19
C GLU A 92 -8.40 9.54 0.94
N PHE A 93 -8.57 9.99 2.18
CA PHE A 93 -7.45 10.39 3.03
C PHE A 93 -6.61 9.17 3.45
N ILE A 94 -7.25 8.05 3.79
CA ILE A 94 -6.52 6.81 4.12
C ILE A 94 -5.68 6.35 2.94
N ILE A 95 -6.26 6.31 1.74
CA ILE A 95 -5.54 5.94 0.51
C ILE A 95 -4.38 6.91 0.24
N TYR A 96 -4.61 8.21 0.38
CA TYR A 96 -3.57 9.22 0.23
C TYR A 96 -2.41 9.00 1.21
N MET A 97 -2.71 8.74 2.48
CA MET A 97 -1.70 8.45 3.50
C MET A 97 -0.94 7.16 3.19
N MET A 98 -1.64 6.08 2.81
CA MET A 98 -1.01 4.81 2.41
C MET A 98 0.03 5.00 1.30
N ASN A 99 -0.25 5.85 0.31
CA ASN A 99 0.74 6.19 -0.73
C ASN A 99 2.00 6.83 -0.13
N HIS A 100 1.82 7.80 0.78
CA HIS A 100 2.93 8.48 1.43
C HIS A 100 3.72 7.58 2.40
N LEU A 101 3.10 6.57 3.01
CA LEU A 101 3.84 5.60 3.84
C LEU A 101 4.85 4.81 3.01
N VAL A 102 4.48 4.44 1.79
CA VAL A 102 5.40 3.75 0.88
C VAL A 102 6.54 4.66 0.46
N GLU A 103 6.25 5.92 0.12
CA GLU A 103 7.27 6.91 -0.21
C GLU A 103 8.25 7.15 0.95
N MET A 104 7.75 7.22 2.19
CA MET A 104 8.58 7.34 3.38
C MET A 104 9.42 6.08 3.62
N ALA A 105 8.85 4.89 3.44
CA ALA A 105 9.56 3.62 3.61
C ALA A 105 10.69 3.40 2.59
N GLN A 106 10.66 4.11 1.46
CA GLN A 106 11.70 4.08 0.41
C GLN A 106 12.62 5.30 0.44
N ASN A 107 12.46 6.21 1.41
CA ASN A 107 13.24 7.43 1.47
C ASN A 107 14.61 7.17 2.11
N ASP A 108 15.69 7.35 1.34
CA ASP A 108 17.06 7.12 1.82
C ASP A 108 17.40 7.91 3.09
N VAL A 109 16.91 9.15 3.24
CA VAL A 109 17.18 9.96 4.43
C VAL A 109 16.55 9.33 5.67
N LEU A 110 15.33 8.81 5.56
CA LEU A 110 14.67 8.10 6.64
C LEU A 110 15.29 6.73 6.89
N ILE A 111 15.58 5.96 5.84
CA ILE A 111 16.18 4.61 5.96
C ILE A 111 17.52 4.70 6.70
N ASN A 112 18.36 5.69 6.38
CA ASN A 112 19.67 5.87 7.00
C ASN A 112 19.61 6.29 8.49
N MET A 113 18.43 6.52 9.07
CA MET A 113 18.26 6.74 10.51
C MET A 113 18.15 5.45 11.32
N TYR A 114 17.99 4.29 10.66
CA TYR A 114 17.74 3.00 11.30
C TYR A 114 18.83 2.00 10.94
N ASP A 115 19.09 1.05 11.85
CA ASP A 115 20.02 -0.05 11.60
C ASP A 115 19.47 -1.02 10.54
N GLU A 116 18.16 -1.28 10.58
CA GLU A 116 17.44 -2.16 9.65
C GLU A 116 16.25 -1.41 9.01
N PRO A 117 16.05 -1.47 7.67
CA PRO A 117 14.93 -0.79 6.99
C PRO A 117 13.54 -1.20 7.50
N GLN A 118 13.40 -2.42 8.03
CA GLN A 118 12.14 -2.92 8.60
C GLN A 118 11.73 -2.14 9.85
N ASP A 119 12.68 -1.62 10.62
CA ASP A 119 12.40 -0.83 11.83
C ASP A 119 11.70 0.48 11.47
N LEU A 120 12.08 1.11 10.35
CA LEU A 120 11.39 2.30 9.81
C LEU A 120 9.94 1.98 9.46
N VAL A 121 9.68 0.86 8.77
CA VAL A 121 8.31 0.46 8.39
C VAL A 121 7.44 0.24 9.64
N MET A 122 8.01 -0.38 10.67
CA MET A 122 7.34 -0.58 11.94
C MET A 122 7.09 0.74 12.68
N GLU A 123 8.05 1.66 12.70
CA GLU A 123 7.87 2.98 13.33
C GLU A 123 6.80 3.81 12.62
N ILE A 124 6.84 3.90 11.29
CA ILE A 124 5.83 4.59 10.47
C ILE A 124 4.42 4.02 10.73
N THR A 125 4.30 2.68 10.75
CA THR A 125 3.02 2.02 11.00
C THR A 125 2.52 2.30 12.42
N ASN A 126 3.39 2.19 13.41
CA ASN A 126 3.02 2.48 14.79
C ASN A 126 2.61 3.95 14.97
N PHE A 127 3.32 4.88 14.34
CA PHE A 127 2.96 6.29 14.34
C PHE A 127 1.59 6.53 13.72
N LEU A 128 1.26 5.86 12.61
CA LEU A 128 -0.05 6.01 11.96
C LEU A 128 -1.19 5.54 12.86
N PHE A 129 -1.06 4.36 13.46
CA PHE A 129 -2.15 3.73 14.22
C PHE A 129 -2.25 4.22 15.66
N TYR A 130 -1.12 4.59 16.27
CA TYR A 130 -1.04 4.87 17.71
C TYR A 130 -0.54 6.28 18.02
N GLY A 131 -0.08 7.05 17.03
CA GLY A 131 0.45 8.40 17.22
C GLY A 131 1.76 8.40 18.02
N ILE A 132 2.04 9.54 18.69
CA ILE A 132 3.28 9.81 19.44
C ILE A 132 3.11 9.85 20.96
N LEU A 133 1.86 9.82 21.44
CA LEU A 133 1.58 9.92 22.87
C LEU A 133 1.79 8.56 23.53
N ASN A 134 2.31 8.58 24.75
CA ASN A 134 2.47 7.36 25.51
C ASN A 134 1.08 6.76 25.82
N ARG A 135 0.94 5.46 25.53
CA ARG A 135 -0.33 4.71 25.63
C ARG A 135 -0.85 4.61 27.07
N GLU A 136 0.00 4.85 28.06
CA GLU A 136 -0.35 4.79 29.49
C GLU A 136 -0.88 6.12 30.07
N VAL A 137 -0.90 7.23 29.32
CA VAL A 137 -1.19 8.56 29.90
C VAL A 137 -2.69 8.85 30.10
N HIS A 138 -3.57 7.89 29.80
CA HIS A 138 -5.01 8.02 30.01
C HIS A 138 -5.61 6.81 30.73
N THR A 139 -5.39 6.74 32.04
CA THR A 139 -6.32 6.11 32.99
C THR A 139 -7.15 7.16 33.69
#